data_AF-A0A452YU13-F1
#
_entry.id   AF-A0A452YU13-F1
#
_cell.length_a   1.000
_cell.length_b   1.000
_cell.length_c   1.000
_cell.angle_alpha   90.00
_cell.angle_beta   90.00
_cell.angle_gamma   90.00
#
_symmetry.space_group_name_H-M   'P 1'
#
loop_
_entity.id
_entity.type
_entity.pdbx_description
1 polymer ?
#
loop_
_entity_poly.entity_id
_entity_poly.type
_entity_poly.pdbx_seq_one_letter_code
_entity_poly.pdbx_strand_id
1 'polypeptide(L)'
;VMGGRYLSSLRPSPATAAAPDSDEVLVEGKASARASVLNRPGHLNALTTTMGARLNKFYESWEDSPDIGFVMMKGSGRAFCAGGDVVGLRQLINE
;
A
#
# COMPACT_ATOMS: atom_id res chain seq x y z
N VAL A 1 -38.61 -9.84 -31.12
CA VAL A 1 -37.19 -10.25 -31.02
C VAL A 1 -36.69 -9.84 -29.63
N MET A 2 -36.83 -10.74 -28.65
CA MET A 2 -36.26 -10.60 -27.30
C MET A 2 -34.92 -11.32 -27.28
N GLY A 3 -33.86 -10.64 -26.87
CA GLY A 3 -32.51 -11.23 -26.75
C GLY A 3 -31.78 -10.61 -25.57
N GLY A 4 -31.95 -11.22 -24.40
CA GLY A 4 -31.13 -10.92 -23.23
C GLY A 4 -29.68 -11.34 -23.45
N ARG A 5 -28.74 -10.53 -22.97
CA ARG A 5 -27.36 -10.94 -22.72
C ARG A 5 -26.93 -10.42 -21.37
N TYR A 6 -26.89 -11.34 -20.42
CA TYR A 6 -26.21 -11.24 -19.15
C TYR A 6 -24.74 -10.88 -19.40
N LEU A 7 -24.25 -9.80 -18.81
CA LEU A 7 -22.82 -9.58 -18.68
C LEU A 7 -22.33 -10.35 -17.46
N SER A 8 -21.60 -11.41 -17.79
CA SER A 8 -20.87 -12.35 -16.96
C SER A 8 -20.09 -11.70 -15.82
N SER A 9 -20.20 -12.32 -14.64
CA SER A 9 -19.34 -12.12 -13.48
C SER A 9 -17.86 -12.09 -13.88
N LEU A 10 -17.17 -10.98 -13.61
CA LEU A 10 -15.72 -10.98 -13.56
C LEU A 10 -15.31 -11.67 -12.25
N ARG A 11 -14.79 -12.90 -12.37
CA ARG A 11 -14.05 -13.54 -11.29
C ARG A 11 -12.79 -12.71 -10.99
N PRO A 12 -12.42 -12.49 -9.72
CA PRO A 12 -11.09 -11.97 -9.43
C PRO A 12 -10.05 -12.97 -9.95
N SER A 13 -9.09 -12.50 -10.75
CA SER A 13 -7.92 -13.30 -11.12
C SER A 13 -7.19 -13.70 -9.83
N PRO A 14 -6.60 -14.92 -9.76
CA PRO A 14 -5.84 -15.32 -8.59
C PRO A 14 -4.70 -14.32 -8.42
N ALA A 15 -4.65 -13.68 -7.26
CA ALA A 15 -3.61 -12.74 -6.90
C ALA A 15 -2.25 -13.36 -7.23
N THR A 16 -1.53 -12.75 -8.15
CA THR A 16 -0.08 -12.93 -8.26
C THR A 16 0.44 -12.81 -6.84
N ALA A 17 1.04 -13.87 -6.30
CA ALA A 17 1.55 -13.89 -4.93
C ALA A 17 2.37 -12.60 -4.74
N ALA A 18 1.80 -11.70 -3.95
CA ALA A 18 2.35 -10.39 -3.75
C ALA A 18 3.75 -10.61 -3.16
N ALA A 19 4.78 -9.93 -3.67
CA ALA A 19 6.11 -10.02 -3.07
C ALA A 19 5.97 -9.77 -1.55
N PRO A 20 6.71 -10.46 -0.67
CA PRO A 20 6.49 -10.38 0.79
C PRO A 20 6.44 -8.94 1.33
N ASP A 21 7.15 -8.02 0.68
CA ASP A 21 7.20 -6.60 1.05
C ASP A 21 6.00 -5.76 0.57
N SER A 22 5.21 -6.29 -0.36
CA SER A 22 4.06 -5.58 -0.93
C SER A 22 2.86 -5.49 0.01
N ASP A 23 2.80 -6.37 1.01
CA ASP A 23 1.76 -6.35 2.02
C ASP A 23 2.05 -5.35 3.15
N GLU A 24 3.28 -4.82 3.26
CA GLU A 24 3.64 -3.85 4.32
C GLU A 24 3.17 -2.42 4.02
N VAL A 25 2.86 -2.09 2.75
CA VAL A 25 2.25 -0.81 2.36
C VAL A 25 1.09 -1.05 1.40
N LEU A 26 -0.12 -0.84 1.90
CA LEU A 26 -1.36 -0.95 1.12
C LEU A 26 -1.76 0.43 0.57
N VAL A 27 -2.64 0.43 -0.43
CA VAL A 27 -3.22 1.64 -1.01
C VAL A 27 -4.73 1.53 -0.97
N GLU A 28 -5.40 2.58 -0.47
CA GLU A 28 -6.84 2.77 -0.54
C GLU A 28 -7.14 4.00 -1.38
N GLY A 29 -8.24 3.97 -2.15
CA GLY A 29 -8.63 5.10 -3.01
C GLY A 29 -10.14 5.23 -3.13
N LYS A 30 -10.64 6.47 -3.02
CA LYS A 30 -12.05 6.80 -3.29
C LYS A 30 -12.15 8.21 -3.86
N ALA A 31 -12.81 8.35 -5.02
CA ALA A 31 -12.90 9.62 -5.74
C ALA A 31 -11.50 10.27 -5.88
N SER A 32 -11.38 11.54 -5.47
CA SER A 32 -10.15 12.32 -5.52
C SER A 32 -9.17 12.08 -4.38
N ALA A 33 -9.43 11.11 -3.51
CA ALA A 33 -8.56 10.76 -2.39
C ALA A 33 -7.70 9.54 -2.70
N ARG A 34 -6.43 9.58 -2.29
CA ARG A 34 -5.56 8.40 -2.13
C ARG A 34 -5.03 8.30 -0.71
N ALA A 35 -4.94 7.09 -0.19
CA ALA A 35 -4.38 6.82 1.12
C ALA A 35 -3.34 5.71 1.05
N SER A 36 -2.14 5.97 1.53
CA SER A 36 -1.15 4.93 1.83
C SER A 36 -1.41 4.38 3.24
N VAL A 37 -1.37 3.06 3.38
CA VAL A 37 -1.62 2.36 4.65
C VAL A 37 -0.39 1.58 5.05
N LEU A 38 0.25 1.98 6.15
CA LEU A 38 1.35 1.22 6.74
C LEU A 38 0.78 -0.04 7.41
N ASN A 39 1.12 -1.21 6.88
CA ASN A 39 0.51 -2.49 7.24
C ASN A 39 1.53 -3.47 7.83
N ARG A 40 2.14 -3.04 8.93
CA ARG A 40 3.07 -3.86 9.72
C ARG A 40 2.73 -3.76 11.22
N PRO A 41 1.49 -4.11 11.62
CA PRO A 41 0.97 -3.80 12.95
C PRO A 41 1.73 -4.51 14.08
N GLY A 42 2.34 -5.67 13.80
CA GLY A 42 3.22 -6.39 14.74
C GLY A 42 4.48 -5.61 15.15
N HIS A 43 4.89 -4.63 14.33
CA HIS A 43 6.03 -3.75 14.58
C HIS A 43 5.61 -2.28 14.73
N LEU A 44 4.35 -2.03 15.11
CA LEU A 44 3.79 -0.68 15.23
C LEU A 44 3.98 0.17 13.98
N ASN A 45 3.97 -0.48 12.81
CA ASN A 45 4.20 0.15 11.52
C ASN A 45 5.56 0.87 11.40
N ALA A 46 6.60 0.37 12.08
CA ALA A 46 7.98 0.84 11.90
C ALA A 46 8.41 0.67 10.43
N LEU A 47 8.99 1.74 9.87
CA LEU A 47 9.34 1.85 8.46
C LEU A 47 10.61 1.08 8.13
N THR A 48 10.48 0.07 7.27
CA THR A 48 11.60 -0.59 6.61
C THR A 48 12.06 0.21 5.38
N THR A 49 13.28 -0.04 4.88
CA THR A 49 13.77 0.59 3.65
C THR A 49 12.87 0.27 2.45
N THR A 50 12.36 -0.97 2.38
CA THR A 50 11.47 -1.38 1.29
C THR A 50 10.12 -0.65 1.33
N MET A 51 9.54 -0.46 2.52
CA MET A 51 8.35 0.36 2.68
C MET A 51 8.60 1.80 2.20
N GLY A 52 9.74 2.40 2.56
CA GLY A 52 10.14 3.73 2.10
C GLY A 52 10.22 3.85 0.58
N ALA A 53 10.90 2.90 -0.07
CA ALA A 53 11.01 2.86 -1.53
C ALA A 53 9.64 2.70 -2.21
N ARG A 54 8.75 1.89 -1.63
CA ARG A 54 7.39 1.69 -2.14
C ARG A 54 6.52 2.93 -1.99
N LEU A 55 6.57 3.60 -0.84
CA LEU A 55 5.88 4.87 -0.61
C LEU A 55 6.36 5.94 -1.59
N ASN A 56 7.67 6.04 -1.83
CA ASN A 56 8.22 6.99 -2.79
C ASN A 56 7.64 6.79 -4.19
N LYS A 57 7.60 5.54 -4.68
CA LYS A 57 6.97 5.22 -5.98
C LYS A 57 5.51 5.62 -6.06
N PHE A 58 4.74 5.44 -4.98
CA PHE A 58 3.35 5.86 -4.95
C PHE A 58 3.21 7.38 -5.02
N TYR A 59 4.00 8.11 -4.22
CA TYR A 59 3.91 9.57 -4.20
C TYR A 59 4.37 10.22 -5.50
N GLU A 60 5.44 9.71 -6.13
CA GLU A 60 5.83 10.10 -7.48
C GLU A 60 4.70 9.87 -8.49
N SER A 61 4.00 8.72 -8.39
CA SER A 61 2.87 8.44 -9.30
C SER A 61 1.62 9.28 -9.04
N TRP A 62 1.48 9.86 -7.84
CA TRP A 62 0.30 10.63 -7.44
C TRP A 62 0.47 12.13 -7.64
N GLU A 63 1.72 12.61 -7.63
CA GLU A 63 2.07 14.04 -7.74
C GLU A 63 1.48 14.69 -8.99
N ASP A 64 1.62 14.05 -10.15
CA ASP A 64 1.16 14.59 -11.44
C ASP A 64 -0.26 14.17 -11.84
N SER A 65 -0.99 13.48 -10.96
CA SER A 65 -2.30 12.93 -11.30
C SER A 65 -3.41 13.98 -11.11
N PRO A 66 -4.06 14.50 -12.18
CA PRO A 66 -5.10 15.53 -12.05
C PRO A 66 -6.36 15.03 -11.32
N ASP A 67 -6.54 13.72 -11.24
CA ASP A 67 -7.67 13.09 -10.55
C ASP A 67 -7.50 13.04 -9.01
N ILE A 68 -6.31 13.32 -8.48
CA ILE A 68 -6.00 13.26 -7.05
C ILE A 68 -6.02 14.67 -6.48
N GLY A 69 -7.01 14.95 -5.63
CA GLY A 69 -7.14 16.23 -4.95
C GLY A 69 -6.40 16.27 -3.61
N PHE A 70 -6.19 15.11 -2.97
CA PHE A 70 -5.42 15.02 -1.73
C PHE A 70 -4.94 13.59 -1.44
N VAL A 71 -3.87 13.53 -0.66
CA VAL A 71 -3.22 12.29 -0.23
C VAL A 71 -3.24 12.21 1.30
N MET A 72 -3.51 11.01 1.82
CA MET A 72 -3.46 10.70 3.24
C MET A 72 -2.48 9.55 3.50
N MET A 73 -1.95 9.49 4.72
CA MET A 73 -1.25 8.31 5.22
C MET A 73 -1.93 7.87 6.52
N LYS A 74 -2.10 6.57 6.72
CA LYS A 74 -2.54 5.99 7.99
C LYS A 74 -1.78 4.71 8.32
N GLY A 75 -1.77 4.35 9.61
CA GLY A 75 -1.28 3.05 10.07
C GLY A 75 -2.43 2.07 10.24
N SER A 76 -2.16 0.80 9.96
CA SER A 76 -3.04 -0.31 10.34
C SER A 76 -2.95 -0.58 11.84
N GLY A 77 -4.03 -1.10 12.43
CA GLY A 77 -4.05 -1.50 13.83
C GLY A 77 -3.96 -0.31 14.80
N ARG A 78 -3.15 -0.47 15.85
CA ARG A 78 -3.19 0.41 17.04
C ARG A 78 -2.29 1.65 16.99
N ALA A 79 -1.43 1.76 15.99
CA ALA A 79 -0.42 2.83 15.90
C ALA A 79 -0.36 3.39 14.48
N PHE A 80 -0.02 4.67 14.35
CA PHE A 80 0.28 5.24 13.05
C PHE A 80 1.61 4.69 12.51
N CYS A 81 2.72 5.03 13.17
CA CYS A 81 4.08 4.61 12.83
C CYS A 81 4.98 4.77 14.07
N ALA A 82 5.91 3.84 14.29
CA ALA A 82 6.89 3.89 15.38
C ALA A 82 8.25 4.49 14.97
N GLY A 83 8.36 5.08 13.78
CA GLY A 83 9.62 5.60 13.22
C GLY A 83 10.30 4.60 12.29
N GLY A 84 11.62 4.70 12.13
CA GLY A 84 12.40 3.76 11.32
C GLY A 84 12.65 2.42 12.02
N ASP A 85 12.74 1.34 11.23
CA ASP A 85 13.09 0.01 11.73
C ASP A 85 14.59 -0.11 12.03
N VAL A 86 14.98 0.38 13.22
CA VAL A 86 16.36 0.32 13.71
C VAL A 86 16.85 -1.11 13.98
N VAL A 87 15.93 -2.05 14.25
CA VAL A 87 16.28 -3.46 14.47
C VAL A 87 16.69 -4.09 13.13
N GLY A 88 15.87 -3.91 12.10
CA GLY A 88 16.19 -4.35 10.74
C GLY A 88 17.47 -3.69 10.20
N LEU A 89 17.65 -2.39 10.43
CA LEU A 89 18.89 -1.69 10.06
C LEU A 89 20.12 -2.30 10.76
N ARG A 90 20.02 -2.61 12.05
CA ARG A 90 21.12 -3.21 12.80
C ARG A 90 21.46 -4.60 12.27
N GLN A 91 20.49 -5.40 11.86
CA GLN A 91 20.72 -6.72 11.27
C GLN A 91 21.48 -6.60 9.95
N LEU A 92 21.01 -5.73 9.04
CA LEU A 92 21.66 -5.46 7.75
C LEU A 92 23.12 -4.99 7.86
N ILE A 93 23.46 -4.22 8.91
CA ILE A 93 24.83 -3.72 9.10
C ILE A 93 25.79 -4.82 9.58
N ASN A 94 25.31 -5.87 10.26
CA ASN A 94 26.18 -6.92 10.80
C ASN A 94 26.24 -8.17 9.89
N GLU A 95 25.60 -8.14 8.73
CA GLU A 95 25.72 -9.13 7.66
C GLU A 95 26.84 -8.71 6.69
#